data_AF-A0A7V6NPT0-F1
#
_entry.id   AF-A0A7V6NPT0-F1
#
_cell.length_a   1.000
_cell.length_b   1.000
_cell.length_c   1.000
_cell.angle_alpha   90.00
_cell.angle_beta   90.00
_cell.angle_gamma   90.00
#
_symmetry.space_group_name_H-M   'P 1'
#
loop_
_entity.id
_entity.type
_entity.pdbx_description
1 polymer ?
#
loop_
_entity_poly.entity_id
_entity_poly.type
_entity_poly.pdbx_seq_one_letter_code
_entity_poly.pdbx_strand_id
1 'polypeptide(L)' 'MAERYVVVTDNSFSEPMSKEDAIRTLKSYDSQNITAYIISEEEAKRIKTPQNFNTPKWE' A
#
# COMPACT_ATOMS: atom_id res chain seq x y z
N MET A 1 -5.75 17.61 8.96
CA MET A 1 -6.41 16.74 7.95
C MET A 1 -6.00 15.32 8.25
N ALA A 2 -6.95 14.36 8.28
CA ALA A 2 -6.62 12.98 8.58
C ALA A 2 -5.89 12.36 7.37
N GLU A 3 -4.58 12.15 7.51
CA GLU A 3 -3.77 11.48 6.49
C GLU A 3 -4.19 10.02 6.40
N ARG A 4 -4.72 9.62 5.25
CA ARG A 4 -5.11 8.23 4.95
C ARG A 4 -4.06 7.57 4.08
N TYR A 5 -3.89 6.28 4.30
CA TYR A 5 -2.89 5.45 3.68
C TYR A 5 -3.56 4.27 3.00
N VAL A 6 -2.99 3.83 1.89
CA VAL A 6 -3.45 2.72 1.08
C VAL A 6 -2.33 1.69 1.02
N VAL A 7 -2.68 0.41 1.12
CA VAL A 7 -1.73 -0.68 0.92
C VAL A 7 -1.85 -1.18 -0.51
N VAL A 8 -0.74 -1.12 -1.23
CA VAL A 8 -0.54 -1.72 -2.55
C VAL A 8 -0.04 -3.12 -2.39
N THR A 9 -0.61 -4.04 -3.15
CA THR A 9 -0.02 -5.35 -3.47
C THR A 9 0.12 -5.48 -4.98
N ASP A 10 0.80 -6.52 -5.45
CA ASP A 10 0.97 -6.79 -6.89
C ASP A 10 -0.35 -6.80 -7.68
N ASN A 11 -1.44 -7.23 -7.04
CA ASN A 11 -2.74 -7.42 -7.70
C ASN A 11 -3.85 -6.46 -7.26
N SER A 12 -3.71 -5.75 -6.13
CA SER A 12 -4.81 -4.96 -5.59
C SER A 12 -4.38 -3.82 -4.68
N PHE A 13 -5.27 -2.83 -4.54
CA PHE A 13 -5.21 -1.81 -3.50
C PHE A 13 -6.16 -2.17 -2.37
N SER A 14 -5.74 -1.95 -1.13
CA SER A 14 -6.65 -1.88 0.01
C SER A 14 -7.40 -0.55 0.06
N GLU A 15 -8.44 -0.50 0.89
CA GLU A 15 -9.16 0.74 1.16
C GLU A 15 -8.29 1.76 1.92
N PRO A 16 -8.55 3.07 1.77
CA PRO A 16 -7.85 4.11 2.52
C PRO A 16 -8.12 3.97 4.02
N MET A 17 -7.05 3.77 4.79
CA MET A 17 -7.09 3.52 6.23
C MET A 17 -6.10 4.40 7.00
N SER A 18 -6.17 4.38 8.32
CA SER A 18 -5.20 5.07 9.18
C SER A 18 -3.82 4.44 9.06
N LYS A 19 -2.77 5.20 9.40
CA LYS A 19 -1.37 4.72 9.36
C LYS A 19 -1.19 3.41 10.15
N GLU A 20 -1.80 3.32 11.33
CA GLU A 20 -1.70 2.15 12.21
C GLU A 20 -2.34 0.91 11.58
N ASP A 21 -3.53 1.06 10.99
CA ASP A 21 -4.21 -0.02 10.25
C ASP A 21 -3.42 -0.44 9.00
N ALA A 22 -2.82 0.51 8.28
CA ALA A 22 -2.00 0.21 7.12
C ALA A 22 -0.76 -0.62 7.49
N ILE A 23 -0.10 -0.28 8.61
CA ILE A 23 1.02 -1.06 9.14
C ILE A 23 0.58 -2.46 9.56
N ARG A 24 -0.58 -2.59 10.22
CA ARG A 24 -1.12 -3.91 10.61
C ARG A 24 -1.40 -4.78 9.39
N THR A 25 -2.01 -4.20 8.37
CA THR A 25 -2.34 -4.88 7.11
C THR A 25 -1.07 -5.29 6.37
N LEU A 26 -0.07 -4.40 6.29
CA LEU A 26 1.25 -4.69 5.72
C LEU A 26 1.91 -5.90 6.40
N LYS A 27 1.96 -5.92 7.74
CA LYS A 27 2.52 -7.05 8.50
C LYS A 27 1.77 -8.37 8.27
N SER A 28 0.45 -8.29 8.08
CA SER A 28 -0.37 -9.45 7.77
C SER A 28 -0.04 -10.03 6.38
N TYR A 29 0.18 -9.16 5.39
CA TYR A 29 0.62 -9.56 4.06
C TYR A 29 2.04 -10.12 4.06
N ASP A 30 2.97 -9.47 4.77
CA ASP A 30 4.35 -9.96 4.95
C ASP A 30 4.38 -11.37 5.58
N SER A 31 3.55 -11.60 6.60
CA SER A 31 3.40 -12.93 7.23
C SER A 31 2.86 -14.01 6.27
N GLN A 32 2.15 -13.59 5.20
CA GLN A 32 1.64 -14.45 4.14
C GLN A 32 2.60 -14.54 2.94
N ASN A 33 3.81 -14.00 3.06
CA ASN A 33 4.80 -13.91 1.98
C ASN A 33 4.30 -13.07 0.78
N ILE A 34 3.39 -12.14 1.03
CA ILE A 34 2.84 -11.22 0.03
C ILE A 34 3.60 -9.90 0.13
N THR A 35 4.27 -9.52 -0.96
CA THR A 35 4.93 -8.22 -1.03
C THR A 35 3.89 -7.12 -1.14
N ALA A 36 3.89 -6.22 -0.15
CA ALA A 36 2.95 -5.12 -0.05
C ALA A 36 3.70 -3.82 0.27
N TYR A 37 3.10 -2.68 -0.08
CA TYR A 37 3.68 -1.35 0.12
C TYR A 37 2.65 -0.39 0.66
N ILE A 38 3.04 0.48 1.59
CA ILE A 38 2.17 1.54 2.11
C ILE A 38 2.44 2.81 1.32
N ILE A 39 1.38 3.41 0.79
CA ILE A 39 1.42 4.69 0.09
C ILE A 39 0.34 5.63 0.65
N SER A 40 0.51 6.94 0.44
CA SER A 40 -0.51 7.92 0.81
C SER A 40 -1.72 7.84 -0.14
N GLU A 41 -2.90 8.26 0.32
CA GLU A 41 -4.10 8.33 -0.54
C GLU A 41 -3.88 9.19 -1.80
N GLU A 42 -3.16 10.29 -1.67
CA GLU A 42 -2.80 11.15 -2.80
C GLU A 42 -1.96 10.42 -3.84
N GLU A 43 -1.02 9.60 -3.38
CA GLU A 43 -0.19 8.79 -4.25
C GLU A 43 -1.03 7.72 -4.93
N ALA A 44 -1.88 7.01 -4.19
CA ALA A 44 -2.82 6.03 -4.73
C ALA A 44 -3.71 6.63 -5.84
N LYS A 45 -4.19 7.88 -5.66
CA LYS A 45 -4.93 8.62 -6.69
C LYS A 45 -4.08 8.97 -7.91
N ARG A 46 -2.78 9.24 -7.74
CA ARG A 46 -1.86 9.53 -8.85
C ARG A 46 -1.61 8.29 -9.71
N ILE A 47 -1.31 7.14 -9.09
CA ILE A 47 -1.03 5.90 -9.83
C ILE A 47 -2.29 5.25 -10.41
N LYS A 48 -3.46 5.37 -9.76
CA LYS A 48 -4.78 4.83 -10.14
C LYS A 48 -4.88 3.31 -10.25
N THR A 49 -3.83 2.62 -10.68
CA THR A 49 -3.75 1.17 -10.82
C THR A 49 -2.48 0.63 -10.14
N PRO A 50 -2.50 -0.58 -9.56
CA PRO A 50 -1.32 -1.17 -8.91
C PRO A 50 -0.18 -1.39 -9.92
N GLN A 51 -0.53 -1.63 -11.19
CA GLN A 51 0.42 -1.81 -12.30
C GLN A 51 1.28 -0.57 -12.57
N ASN A 52 0.80 0.61 -12.18
CA ASN A 52 1.51 1.87 -12.36
C ASN A 52 2.38 2.21 -11.14
N PHE A 53 2.38 1.36 -10.10
CA PHE A 53 3.25 1.50 -8.94
C PHE A 53 4.64 0.99 -9.29
N ASN A 54 5.62 1.89 -9.27
CA ASN A 54 7.02 1.52 -9.41
C ASN A 54 7.48 0.87 -8.11
N THR A 55 7.54 -0.46 -8.09
CA THR A 55 8.04 -1.22 -6.95
C THR A 55 9.50 -0.83 -6.68
N PRO A 56 9.83 -0.30 -5.49
CA PRO A 56 11.21 0.02 -5.16
C PRO A 56 12.01 -1.28 -5.11
N LYS A 57 13.12 -1.30 -5.85
CA LYS A 57 14.12 -2.37 -5.81
C LYS A 57 15.14 -2.03 -4.74
N TRP A 58 15.34 -2.93 -3.79
CA TRP A 58 16.39 -2.84 -2.80
C TRP A 58 17.55 -3.69 -3.30
N GLU A 59 18.65 -3.06 -3.72
CA GLU A 59 19.94 -3.72 -3.98
C GLU A 59 20.77 -3.81 -2.69
#